data_AF-A0A2H3J3M6-F1
#
_entry.id   AF-A0A2H3J3M6-F1
#
_cell.length_a   1.000
_cell.length_b   1.000
_cell.length_c   1.000
_cell.angle_alpha   90.00
_cell.angle_beta   90.00
_cell.angle_gamma   90.00
#
_symmetry.space_group_name_H-M   'P 1'
#
loop_
_entity.id
_entity.type
_entity.pdbx_description
1 polymer ?
#
loop_
_entity_poly.entity_id
_entity_poly.type
_entity_poly.pdbx_seq_one_letter_code
_entity_poly.pdbx_strand_id
1 'polypeptide(L)'
;MYSHNLGLDNTGAEIPQAGSSSAPSKATIAATIVRSAPLRRRIRSYDPKDPRTVAQQAKRRARTALALSGTASASAGPSVQFDVTETYDAPSALHDKGKLVGNKISVRFPRNLARPRVRRRLTHAKVAVIDPGLMQLPLDYIQDKLAELGPSMIRVVANTRINGAYAGAANIPQRIPVRVDDISTEPPTHVFAIYERRPGAQRTRVALFPTHHIVWAANSATLPALPRSRRPVPTEVGTEIVLPVVPVRVADPSTFQSFSHYLYDKRMDLLLARLLPLAPADNLDRGEDAITAFAMAISHDCSAQALLEHIHRVRGVWLNAGAFGVYDVGLWTALDLAWEVLLHALGFATDQPLAEMESSYEMSDEEGVNLDYDSDDSQPSPQSTQQSPPSPPVSSSSTSMSL
;
A
#
# COMPACT_ATOMS: atom_id res chain seq x y z
N MET A 1 -0.80 -22.24 -14.91
CA MET A 1 -1.21 -20.82 -14.78
C MET A 1 -0.68 -20.10 -16.00
N TYR A 2 -1.61 -19.58 -16.80
CA TYR A 2 -1.51 -19.36 -18.24
C TYR A 2 -0.41 -18.38 -18.68
N SER A 3 0.52 -18.88 -19.51
CA SER A 3 1.34 -18.04 -20.40
C SER A 3 0.70 -18.08 -21.79
N HIS A 4 -0.11 -17.06 -22.12
CA HIS A 4 -0.55 -16.84 -23.49
C HIS A 4 0.56 -16.10 -24.25
N ASN A 5 1.28 -16.86 -25.10
CA ASN A 5 2.11 -16.31 -26.17
C ASN A 5 1.18 -16.08 -27.38
N LEU A 6 0.97 -14.82 -27.75
CA LEU A 6 0.39 -14.44 -29.04
C LEU A 6 1.54 -14.18 -30.01
N GLY A 7 1.73 -15.10 -30.96
CA GLY A 7 2.55 -14.86 -32.15
C GLY A 7 1.74 -14.04 -33.14
N LEU A 8 2.27 -12.89 -33.53
CA LEU A 8 1.77 -12.11 -34.66
C LEU A 8 2.86 -12.06 -35.72
N ASP A 9 2.47 -12.47 -36.92
CA ASP A 9 3.29 -12.49 -38.12
C ASP A 9 3.63 -11.08 -38.58
N ASN A 10 4.89 -10.92 -38.96
CA ASN A 10 5.57 -9.68 -39.28
C ASN A 10 5.47 -9.41 -40.80
N THR A 11 4.55 -8.56 -41.23
CA THR A 11 4.53 -8.02 -42.60
C THR A 11 5.26 -6.67 -42.64
N GLY A 12 6.38 -6.66 -43.35
CA GLY A 12 7.26 -5.51 -43.47
C GLY A 12 6.63 -4.35 -44.24
N ALA A 13 6.61 -3.19 -43.60
CA ALA A 13 6.44 -1.89 -44.24
C ALA A 13 7.60 -0.99 -43.80
N GLU A 14 8.39 -0.52 -44.76
CA GLU A 14 9.49 0.43 -44.54
C GLU A 14 8.93 1.80 -44.10
N ILE A 15 9.37 2.26 -42.92
CA ILE A 15 9.05 3.59 -42.38
C ILE A 15 10.23 4.54 -42.69
N PRO A 16 9.97 5.77 -43.17
CA PRO A 16 11.00 6.73 -43.54
C PRO A 16 11.82 7.21 -42.33
N GLN A 17 13.14 7.30 -42.53
CA GLN A 17 14.09 7.79 -41.52
C GLN A 17 13.85 9.27 -41.19
N ALA A 18 13.33 9.53 -39.99
CA ALA A 18 13.23 10.87 -39.43
C ALA A 18 14.59 11.33 -38.88
N GLY A 19 14.94 12.58 -39.20
CA GLY A 19 16.23 13.21 -38.91
C GLY A 19 16.68 13.16 -37.44
N SER A 20 18.01 13.16 -37.28
CA SER A 20 18.71 13.11 -36.01
C SER A 20 18.41 14.33 -35.13
N SER A 21 17.38 14.22 -34.29
CA SER A 21 17.23 15.10 -33.13
C SER A 21 18.31 14.75 -32.10
N SER A 22 19.09 15.75 -31.68
CA SER A 22 20.10 15.59 -30.63
C SER A 22 19.42 15.07 -29.36
N ALA A 23 19.83 13.89 -28.89
CA ALA A 23 19.22 13.24 -27.74
C ALA A 23 19.25 14.18 -26.52
N PRO A 24 18.10 14.53 -25.91
CA PRO A 24 18.08 15.35 -24.71
C PRO A 24 18.85 14.61 -23.61
N SER A 25 19.76 15.31 -22.91
CA SER A 25 20.44 14.70 -21.75
C SER A 25 19.37 14.25 -20.76
N LYS A 26 19.21 12.93 -20.59
CA LYS A 26 18.17 12.35 -19.74
C LYS A 26 18.44 12.76 -18.29
N ALA A 27 17.81 13.84 -17.84
CA ALA A 27 17.88 14.28 -16.46
C ALA A 27 17.34 13.15 -15.56
N THR A 28 18.02 12.87 -14.45
CA THR A 28 17.56 11.86 -13.49
C THR A 28 16.20 12.25 -12.93
N ILE A 29 15.45 11.28 -12.40
CA ILE A 29 14.15 11.54 -11.74
C ILE A 29 14.34 12.55 -10.62
N ALA A 30 15.39 12.41 -9.81
CA ALA A 30 15.71 13.34 -8.74
C ALA A 30 15.99 14.75 -9.28
N ALA A 31 16.78 14.89 -10.35
CA ALA A 31 17.03 16.18 -10.99
C ALA A 31 15.72 16.81 -11.54
N THR A 32 14.80 16.01 -12.07
CA THR A 32 13.49 16.46 -12.56
C THR A 32 12.63 16.99 -11.42
N ILE A 33 12.62 16.31 -10.26
CA ILE A 33 11.91 16.76 -9.04
C ILE A 33 12.49 18.09 -8.54
N VAL A 34 13.80 18.22 -8.48
CA VAL A 34 14.48 19.45 -8.04
C VAL A 34 14.21 20.61 -9.01
N ARG A 35 14.35 20.40 -10.32
CA ARG A 35 14.13 21.44 -11.34
C ARG A 35 12.70 21.96 -11.38
N SER A 36 11.71 21.12 -11.03
CA SER A 36 10.30 21.53 -11.02
C SER A 36 9.88 22.30 -9.75
N ALA A 37 10.70 22.30 -8.69
CA ALA A 37 10.34 22.91 -7.41
C ALA A 37 10.13 24.44 -7.46
N PRO A 38 10.96 25.25 -8.16
CA PRO A 38 10.74 26.70 -8.26
C PRO A 38 9.42 27.06 -8.97
N LEU A 39 9.01 26.28 -9.98
CA LEU A 39 7.76 26.51 -10.72
C LEU A 39 6.54 26.38 -9.79
N ARG A 40 6.54 25.40 -8.89
CA ARG A 40 5.46 25.25 -7.90
C ARG A 40 5.44 26.38 -6.88
N ARG A 41 6.61 26.89 -6.45
CA ARG A 41 6.67 28.05 -5.54
C ARG A 41 6.02 29.28 -6.17
N ARG A 42 6.21 29.50 -7.48
CA ARG A 42 5.57 30.59 -8.23
C ARG A 42 4.07 30.40 -8.43
N ILE A 43 3.62 29.18 -8.72
CA ILE A 43 2.18 28.88 -8.87
C ILE A 43 1.44 29.04 -7.53
N ARG A 44 2.06 28.67 -6.39
CA ARG A 44 1.44 28.90 -5.07
C ARG A 44 1.33 30.38 -4.70
N SER A 45 2.18 31.25 -5.24
CA SER A 45 2.07 32.70 -5.04
C SER A 45 1.07 33.38 -5.98
N TYR A 46 0.54 32.67 -6.97
CA TYR A 46 -0.33 33.26 -7.99
C TYR A 46 -1.61 32.42 -8.14
N ASP A 47 -2.68 32.93 -7.54
CA ASP A 47 -4.09 32.61 -7.84
C ASP A 47 -4.71 31.36 -7.16
N PRO A 48 -5.42 31.50 -6.02
CA PRO A 48 -6.27 30.45 -5.47
C PRO A 48 -7.58 30.41 -6.26
N LYS A 49 -7.55 29.86 -7.48
CA LYS A 49 -8.79 29.53 -8.19
C LYS A 49 -9.45 28.35 -7.48
N ASP A 50 -10.46 28.71 -6.70
CA ASP A 50 -11.39 27.90 -5.93
C ASP A 50 -11.00 27.55 -4.48
N PRO A 51 -11.27 28.45 -3.52
CA PRO A 51 -11.13 28.17 -2.09
C PRO A 51 -11.93 26.95 -1.61
N ARG A 52 -12.96 26.47 -2.35
CA ARG A 52 -13.71 25.25 -1.98
C ARG A 52 -12.88 23.99 -2.16
N THR A 53 -12.07 23.89 -3.22
CA THR A 53 -11.20 22.71 -3.43
C THR A 53 -10.09 22.65 -2.40
N VAL A 54 -9.49 23.80 -2.06
CA VAL A 54 -8.48 23.91 -0.99
C VAL A 54 -9.10 23.60 0.37
N ALA A 55 -10.30 24.13 0.67
CA ALA A 55 -11.01 23.84 1.91
C ALA A 55 -11.45 22.37 2.01
N GLN A 56 -11.90 21.74 0.90
CA GLN A 56 -12.22 20.31 0.88
C GLN A 56 -10.98 19.45 1.04
N GLN A 57 -9.86 19.81 0.41
CA GLN A 57 -8.60 19.08 0.56
C GLN A 57 -8.03 19.25 2.00
N ALA A 58 -8.16 20.43 2.58
CA ALA A 58 -7.83 20.69 3.98
C ALA A 58 -8.76 19.94 4.95
N LYS A 59 -10.07 19.88 4.67
CA LYS A 59 -11.07 19.14 5.49
C LYS A 59 -10.86 17.63 5.40
N ARG A 60 -10.50 17.11 4.21
CA ARG A 60 -10.04 15.73 4.04
C ARG A 60 -8.78 15.47 4.89
N ARG A 61 -7.75 16.32 4.77
CA ARG A 61 -6.51 16.21 5.58
C ARG A 61 -6.74 16.35 7.09
N ALA A 62 -7.68 17.18 7.54
CA ALA A 62 -7.99 17.37 8.95
C ALA A 62 -8.75 16.16 9.55
N ARG A 63 -9.72 15.59 8.82
CA ARG A 63 -10.35 14.31 9.20
C ARG A 63 -9.33 13.16 9.23
N THR A 64 -8.40 13.15 8.27
CA THR A 64 -7.26 12.22 8.23
C THR A 64 -6.35 12.35 9.46
N ALA A 65 -5.99 13.59 9.85
CA ALA A 65 -5.14 13.81 11.02
C ALA A 65 -5.80 13.34 12.33
N LEU A 66 -7.12 13.55 12.46
CA LEU A 66 -7.89 13.08 13.62
C LEU A 66 -8.01 11.55 13.66
N ALA A 67 -8.26 10.89 12.52
CA ALA A 67 -8.33 9.43 12.46
C ALA A 67 -6.99 8.73 12.77
N LEU A 68 -5.87 9.42 12.57
CA LEU A 68 -4.53 8.85 12.75
C LEU A 68 -3.88 9.23 14.09
N SER A 69 -4.46 10.18 14.83
CA SER A 69 -4.03 10.55 16.18
C SER A 69 -4.71 9.74 17.28
N GLY A 70 -5.71 8.91 16.94
CA GLY A 70 -6.36 8.02 17.89
C GLY A 70 -5.39 6.96 18.42
N THR A 71 -5.09 7.01 19.71
CA THR A 71 -4.40 5.93 20.44
C THR A 71 -5.32 4.73 20.54
N ALA A 72 -5.54 4.02 19.42
CA ALA A 72 -6.46 2.89 19.35
C ALA A 72 -5.91 1.73 20.18
N SER A 73 -6.36 1.61 21.44
CA SER A 73 -6.13 0.44 22.30
C SER A 73 -6.43 -0.84 21.54
N ALA A 74 -5.64 -1.90 21.77
CA ALA A 74 -5.76 -3.17 21.06
C ALA A 74 -6.95 -4.01 21.55
N SER A 75 -8.07 -3.38 21.92
CA SER A 75 -9.33 -4.10 22.13
C SER A 75 -9.78 -4.64 20.77
N ALA A 76 -10.09 -5.93 20.71
CA ALA A 76 -10.60 -6.56 19.50
C ALA A 76 -11.84 -5.79 19.06
N GLY A 77 -11.74 -5.08 17.93
CA GLY A 77 -12.88 -4.36 17.37
C GLY A 77 -14.02 -5.30 16.99
N PRO A 78 -15.21 -4.76 16.69
CA PRO A 78 -16.34 -5.55 16.25
C PRO A 78 -15.95 -6.42 15.04
N SER A 79 -16.49 -7.63 15.03
CA SER A 79 -16.18 -8.65 14.04
C SER A 79 -17.46 -9.26 13.49
N VAL A 80 -17.42 -9.62 12.22
CA VAL A 80 -18.52 -10.20 11.48
C VAL A 80 -18.20 -11.67 11.22
N GLN A 81 -19.17 -12.56 11.41
CA GLN A 81 -19.04 -14.00 11.22
C GLN A 81 -19.96 -14.44 10.08
N PHE A 82 -19.44 -15.23 9.16
CA PHE A 82 -20.16 -15.74 8.00
C PHE A 82 -20.11 -17.26 7.96
N ASP A 83 -21.22 -17.91 7.66
CA ASP A 83 -21.27 -19.36 7.45
C ASP A 83 -21.22 -19.68 5.96
N VAL A 84 -20.04 -20.08 5.49
CA VAL A 84 -19.80 -20.40 4.09
C VAL A 84 -20.01 -21.89 3.86
N THR A 85 -20.92 -22.25 2.96
CA THR A 85 -21.14 -23.64 2.56
C THR A 85 -20.16 -24.01 1.46
N GLU A 86 -19.30 -25.00 1.71
CA GLU A 86 -18.30 -25.44 0.73
C GLU A 86 -19.00 -26.28 -0.36
N THR A 87 -19.30 -25.66 -1.50
CA THR A 87 -19.82 -26.37 -2.67
C THR A 87 -18.64 -26.96 -3.44
N TYR A 88 -18.35 -28.23 -3.21
CA TYR A 88 -17.47 -28.97 -4.10
C TYR A 88 -18.22 -29.22 -5.41
N ASP A 89 -17.70 -28.70 -6.52
CA ASP A 89 -18.09 -29.15 -7.86
C ASP A 89 -17.63 -30.60 -8.02
N ALA A 90 -18.41 -31.53 -7.48
CA ALA A 90 -18.19 -32.94 -7.70
C ALA A 90 -18.32 -33.19 -9.20
N PRO A 91 -17.30 -33.75 -9.88
CA PRO A 91 -17.38 -34.04 -11.29
C PRO A 91 -18.57 -34.98 -11.53
N SER A 92 -19.56 -34.49 -12.28
CA SER A 92 -20.85 -35.11 -12.55
C SER A 92 -20.76 -36.62 -12.79
N ALA A 93 -20.99 -37.40 -11.73
CA ALA A 93 -21.24 -38.83 -11.81
C ALA A 93 -22.70 -39.08 -11.41
N LEU A 94 -23.52 -39.23 -12.47
CA LEU A 94 -24.83 -39.89 -12.56
C LEU A 94 -25.63 -40.13 -11.26
N HIS A 95 -26.70 -39.34 -11.14
CA HIS A 95 -28.01 -39.71 -10.59
C HIS A 95 -28.03 -40.60 -9.34
N ASP A 96 -27.84 -39.98 -8.19
CA ASP A 96 -28.59 -40.39 -7.00
C ASP A 96 -29.09 -39.14 -6.25
N LYS A 97 -30.36 -39.11 -5.86
CA LYS A 97 -31.02 -37.95 -5.20
C LYS A 97 -30.63 -37.87 -3.71
N GLY A 98 -29.35 -38.12 -3.41
CA GLY A 98 -28.80 -37.99 -2.07
C GLY A 98 -28.77 -36.53 -1.65
N LYS A 99 -29.38 -36.23 -0.50
CA LYS A 99 -29.33 -34.93 0.16
C LYS A 99 -27.86 -34.52 0.36
N LEU A 100 -27.37 -33.53 -0.40
CA LEU A 100 -26.01 -33.00 -0.27
C LEU A 100 -25.85 -32.38 1.12
N VAL A 101 -25.17 -33.08 2.01
CA VAL A 101 -24.76 -32.54 3.31
C VAL A 101 -23.49 -31.71 3.06
N GLY A 102 -23.68 -30.42 2.78
CA GLY A 102 -22.56 -29.49 2.66
C GLY A 102 -21.96 -29.17 4.04
N ASN A 103 -20.64 -29.25 4.17
CA ASN A 103 -19.95 -28.78 5.37
C ASN A 103 -20.04 -27.24 5.42
N LYS A 104 -20.56 -26.71 6.52
CA LYS A 104 -20.56 -25.27 6.80
C LYS A 104 -19.27 -24.90 7.51
N ILE A 105 -18.53 -23.95 6.94
CA ILE A 105 -17.30 -23.39 7.53
C ILE A 105 -17.63 -21.98 8.00
N SER A 106 -17.49 -21.73 9.29
CA SER A 106 -17.71 -20.41 9.85
C SER A 106 -16.42 -19.58 9.82
N VAL A 107 -16.46 -18.40 9.19
CA VAL A 107 -15.30 -17.51 9.01
C VAL A 107 -15.58 -16.18 9.67
N ARG A 108 -14.60 -15.67 10.45
CA ARG A 108 -14.73 -14.41 11.20
C ARG A 108 -13.77 -13.36 10.66
N PHE A 109 -14.29 -12.17 10.37
CA PHE A 109 -13.54 -11.02 9.88
C PHE A 109 -13.71 -9.81 10.79
N PRO A 110 -12.70 -8.94 10.94
CA PRO A 110 -12.92 -7.64 11.57
C PRO A 110 -13.83 -6.79 10.68
N ARG A 111 -14.76 -6.03 11.29
CA ARG A 111 -15.62 -5.09 10.55
C ARG A 111 -14.80 -4.02 9.84
N ASN A 112 -13.73 -3.56 10.50
CA ASN A 112 -12.84 -2.51 10.02
C ASN A 112 -11.39 -2.96 10.02
N LEU A 113 -10.64 -2.56 9.00
CA LEU A 113 -9.19 -2.78 8.93
C LEU A 113 -8.44 -1.77 9.81
N ALA A 114 -8.06 -2.21 11.02
CA ALA A 114 -7.27 -1.41 11.93
C ALA A 114 -5.99 -0.90 11.26
N ARG A 115 -5.65 0.38 11.45
CA ARG A 115 -4.40 0.93 10.91
C ARG A 115 -3.21 0.40 11.73
N PRO A 116 -2.17 -0.16 11.08
CA PRO A 116 -0.95 -0.53 11.79
C PRO A 116 -0.40 0.68 12.54
N ARG A 117 -0.10 0.52 13.83
CA ARG A 117 0.54 1.58 14.62
C ARG A 117 1.98 1.78 14.13
N VAL A 118 2.16 2.62 13.12
CA VAL A 118 3.50 2.91 12.59
C VAL A 118 4.22 3.82 13.57
N ARG A 119 5.19 3.25 14.30
CA ARG A 119 5.99 4.00 15.29
C ARG A 119 7.02 4.93 14.66
N ARG A 120 7.36 4.74 13.38
CA ARG A 120 8.42 5.49 12.70
C ARG A 120 7.81 6.51 11.74
N ARG A 121 8.15 7.79 11.92
CA ARG A 121 7.83 8.82 10.94
C ARG A 121 8.76 8.66 9.73
N LEU A 122 8.21 8.92 8.54
CA LEU A 122 9.00 9.02 7.33
C LEU A 122 9.87 10.28 7.41
N THR A 123 11.14 10.16 7.05
CA THR A 123 12.13 11.25 7.16
C THR A 123 12.88 11.45 5.83
N HIS A 124 13.38 12.65 5.60
CA HIS A 124 14.18 12.97 4.40
C HIS A 124 15.51 12.20 4.35
N ALA A 125 15.98 11.63 5.46
CA ALA A 125 17.28 10.98 5.56
C ALA A 125 17.49 9.89 4.49
N LYS A 126 16.47 9.07 4.20
CA LYS A 126 16.58 8.01 3.17
C LYS A 126 16.68 8.58 1.76
N VAL A 127 15.93 9.64 1.49
CA VAL A 127 15.90 10.30 0.18
C VAL A 127 17.21 11.08 -0.04
N ALA A 128 17.75 11.70 1.01
CA ALA A 128 19.03 12.41 1.00
C ALA A 128 20.22 11.54 0.59
N VAL A 129 20.21 10.27 0.99
CA VAL A 129 21.26 9.30 0.65
C VAL A 129 21.30 9.02 -0.86
N ILE A 130 20.14 9.12 -1.51
CA ILE A 130 19.96 8.93 -2.96
C ILE A 130 20.39 10.19 -3.70
N ASP A 131 19.80 11.33 -3.34
CA ASP A 131 20.14 12.64 -3.90
C ASP A 131 20.05 13.71 -2.80
N PRO A 132 21.19 14.31 -2.38
CA PRO A 132 21.22 15.34 -1.34
C PRO A 132 20.38 16.58 -1.67
N GLY A 133 20.17 16.90 -2.96
CA GLY A 133 19.37 18.05 -3.40
C GLY A 133 17.89 17.92 -3.00
N LEU A 134 17.42 16.69 -2.77
CA LEU A 134 16.05 16.43 -2.33
C LEU A 134 15.83 16.78 -0.85
N MET A 135 16.87 16.95 -0.03
CA MET A 135 16.70 17.36 1.37
C MET A 135 16.03 18.72 1.55
N GLN A 136 16.14 19.59 0.55
CA GLN A 136 15.60 20.95 0.60
C GLN A 136 14.12 21.00 0.20
N LEU A 137 13.55 19.88 -0.22
CA LEU A 137 12.19 19.77 -0.70
C LEU A 137 11.31 19.08 0.33
N PRO A 138 10.08 19.55 0.57
CA PRO A 138 9.14 18.82 1.42
C PRO A 138 8.88 17.41 0.88
N LEU A 139 8.86 16.43 1.77
CA LEU A 139 8.64 15.03 1.42
C LEU A 139 7.34 14.79 0.64
N ASP A 140 6.25 15.44 1.03
CA ASP A 140 4.96 15.36 0.31
C ASP A 140 5.10 15.85 -1.14
N TYR A 141 5.93 16.87 -1.41
CA TYR A 141 6.19 17.32 -2.77
C TYR A 141 6.96 16.27 -3.58
N ILE A 142 7.92 15.59 -2.95
CA ILE A 142 8.67 14.50 -3.58
C ILE A 142 7.71 13.36 -3.92
N GLN A 143 6.83 12.98 -3.01
CA GLN A 143 5.80 11.96 -3.21
C GLN A 143 4.82 12.36 -4.34
N ASP A 144 4.30 13.59 -4.33
CA ASP A 144 3.42 14.14 -5.37
C ASP A 144 4.09 14.01 -6.76
N LYS A 145 5.36 14.39 -6.87
CA LYS A 145 6.10 14.32 -8.14
C LYS A 145 6.46 12.90 -8.55
N LEU A 146 6.75 12.02 -7.61
CA LEU A 146 6.94 10.61 -7.91
C LEU A 146 5.65 9.97 -8.41
N ALA A 147 4.48 10.36 -7.89
CA ALA A 147 3.19 9.89 -8.39
C ALA A 147 2.94 10.32 -9.85
N GLU A 148 3.29 11.56 -10.20
CA GLU A 148 3.22 12.08 -11.58
C GLU A 148 4.13 11.31 -12.54
N LEU A 149 5.35 10.98 -12.12
CA LEU A 149 6.32 10.19 -12.91
C LEU A 149 6.04 8.68 -12.86
N GLY A 150 5.26 8.23 -11.88
CA GLY A 150 4.96 6.84 -11.57
C GLY A 150 4.57 5.97 -12.76
N PRO A 151 3.60 6.37 -13.60
CA PRO A 151 3.18 5.60 -14.77
C PRO A 151 4.30 5.28 -15.76
N SER A 152 5.27 6.18 -15.93
CA SER A 152 6.45 5.94 -16.77
C SER A 152 7.42 4.96 -16.10
N MET A 153 7.68 5.15 -14.80
CA MET A 153 8.61 4.33 -14.03
C MET A 153 8.14 2.89 -13.88
N ILE A 154 6.83 2.67 -13.64
CA ILE A 154 6.27 1.32 -13.53
C ILE A 154 6.25 0.61 -14.89
N ARG A 155 6.08 1.34 -15.99
CA ARG A 155 6.19 0.78 -17.35
C ARG A 155 7.60 0.25 -17.62
N VAL A 156 8.62 1.00 -17.22
CA VAL A 156 10.01 0.55 -17.31
C VAL A 156 10.28 -0.67 -16.44
N VAL A 157 9.74 -0.71 -15.21
CA VAL A 157 9.82 -1.90 -14.34
C VAL A 157 9.14 -3.11 -14.97
N ALA A 158 7.94 -2.95 -15.53
CA ALA A 158 7.18 -4.03 -16.17
C ALA A 158 7.86 -4.56 -17.44
N ASN A 159 8.61 -3.72 -18.15
CA ASN A 159 9.41 -4.08 -19.33
C ASN A 159 10.89 -4.37 -18.98
N THR A 160 11.20 -4.64 -17.71
CA THR A 160 12.52 -5.13 -17.30
C THR A 160 12.47 -6.63 -17.07
N ARG A 161 13.21 -7.39 -17.88
CA ARG A 161 13.25 -8.85 -17.82
C ARG A 161 14.41 -9.34 -16.98
N ILE A 162 14.12 -10.31 -16.12
CA ILE A 162 15.11 -11.05 -15.34
C ILE A 162 15.19 -12.46 -15.93
N ASN A 163 16.40 -13.01 -16.09
CA ASN A 163 16.56 -14.39 -16.52
C ASN A 163 15.84 -15.34 -15.54
N GLY A 164 14.94 -16.17 -16.06
CA GLY A 164 14.14 -17.12 -15.28
C GLY A 164 14.98 -18.13 -14.49
N ALA A 165 16.24 -18.35 -14.86
CA ALA A 165 17.18 -19.19 -14.11
C ALA A 165 17.40 -18.72 -12.65
N TYR A 166 17.18 -17.44 -12.35
CA TYR A 166 17.27 -16.91 -10.99
C TYR A 166 15.99 -17.12 -10.17
N ALA A 167 14.84 -17.33 -10.83
CA ALA A 167 13.58 -17.58 -10.15
C ALA A 167 13.55 -19.02 -9.63
N GLY A 168 13.47 -19.19 -8.31
CA GLY A 168 13.50 -20.51 -7.68
C GLY A 168 14.90 -21.10 -7.45
N ALA A 169 15.96 -20.35 -7.76
CA ALA A 169 17.31 -20.72 -7.39
C ALA A 169 17.46 -20.81 -5.86
N ALA A 170 18.16 -21.85 -5.38
CA ALA A 170 18.42 -22.02 -3.95
C ALA A 170 19.28 -20.87 -3.38
N ASN A 171 20.18 -20.33 -4.21
CA ASN A 171 21.06 -19.22 -3.88
C ASN A 171 20.84 -18.10 -4.89
N ILE A 172 20.35 -16.96 -4.43
CA ILE A 172 20.14 -15.79 -5.27
C ILE A 172 21.41 -14.94 -5.23
N PRO A 173 22.03 -14.62 -6.38
CA PRO A 173 23.21 -13.77 -6.42
C PRO A 173 22.95 -12.39 -5.81
N GLN A 174 23.97 -11.77 -5.23
CA GLN A 174 23.88 -10.39 -4.71
C GLN A 174 23.67 -9.36 -5.81
N ARG A 175 23.97 -9.71 -7.06
CA ARG A 175 23.80 -8.87 -8.24
C ARG A 175 23.32 -9.75 -9.38
N ILE A 176 22.30 -9.32 -10.10
CA ILE A 176 21.81 -10.06 -11.26
C ILE A 176 21.77 -9.14 -12.48
N PRO A 177 22.09 -9.68 -13.66
CA PRO A 177 21.78 -8.99 -14.89
C PRO A 177 20.26 -8.89 -15.09
N VAL A 178 19.82 -7.75 -15.58
CA VAL A 178 18.46 -7.51 -16.04
C VAL A 178 18.49 -6.85 -17.41
N ARG A 179 17.61 -7.27 -18.30
CA ARG A 179 17.43 -6.68 -19.62
C ARG A 179 16.35 -5.61 -19.56
N VAL A 180 16.67 -4.39 -19.98
CA VAL A 180 15.73 -3.26 -19.96
C VAL A 180 15.19 -3.03 -21.36
N ASP A 181 13.93 -3.38 -21.60
CA ASP A 181 13.27 -3.24 -22.91
C ASP A 181 12.52 -1.91 -23.09
N ASP A 182 12.49 -1.05 -22.06
CA ASP A 182 11.90 0.30 -22.12
C ASP A 182 12.87 1.31 -21.50
N ILE A 183 13.27 2.32 -22.28
CA ILE A 183 14.20 3.38 -21.88
C ILE A 183 13.54 4.77 -21.88
N SER A 184 12.20 4.82 -21.81
CA SER A 184 11.40 6.06 -21.78
C SER A 184 11.63 6.89 -20.53
N THR A 185 12.08 6.27 -19.43
CA THR A 185 12.49 6.95 -18.20
C THR A 185 13.73 6.28 -17.59
N GLU A 186 14.11 6.66 -16.37
CA GLU A 186 15.24 6.09 -15.65
C GLU A 186 15.04 4.56 -15.45
N PRO A 187 16.08 3.73 -15.65
CA PRO A 187 15.97 2.29 -15.45
C PRO A 187 15.88 1.92 -13.97
N PRO A 188 15.40 0.71 -13.62
CA PRO A 188 15.33 0.25 -12.25
C PRO A 188 16.72 0.27 -11.59
N THR A 189 16.71 0.50 -10.29
CA THR A 189 17.92 0.71 -9.48
C THR A 189 18.38 -0.56 -8.78
N HIS A 190 17.44 -1.45 -8.46
CA HIS A 190 17.59 -2.63 -7.61
C HIS A 190 16.64 -3.71 -8.10
N VAL A 191 16.88 -4.93 -7.64
CA VAL A 191 15.91 -6.03 -7.71
C VAL A 191 15.58 -6.44 -6.29
N PHE A 192 14.30 -6.45 -5.91
CA PHE A 192 13.88 -7.03 -4.65
C PHE A 192 13.73 -8.54 -4.80
N ALA A 193 14.39 -9.29 -3.92
CA ALA A 193 14.15 -10.70 -3.69
C ALA A 193 13.09 -10.81 -2.58
N ILE A 194 11.84 -10.95 -3.00
CA ILE A 194 10.66 -10.96 -2.13
C ILE A 194 10.42 -12.37 -1.62
N TYR A 195 10.33 -12.51 -0.29
CA TYR A 195 10.15 -13.80 0.36
C TYR A 195 9.23 -13.70 1.59
N GLU A 196 8.52 -14.78 1.88
CA GLU A 196 7.67 -14.93 3.06
C GLU A 196 8.36 -15.84 4.08
N ARG A 197 8.54 -15.37 5.32
CA ARG A 197 9.10 -16.23 6.37
C ARG A 197 7.99 -17.03 7.04
N ARG A 198 7.84 -18.30 6.63
CA ARG A 198 6.99 -19.28 7.34
C ARG A 198 7.85 -20.08 8.33
N PRO A 199 7.46 -20.15 9.62
CA PRO A 199 8.13 -21.02 10.59
C PRO A 199 8.13 -22.48 10.07
N GLY A 200 9.29 -23.14 10.06
CA GLY A 200 9.40 -24.55 9.67
C GLY A 200 9.42 -24.86 8.16
N ALA A 201 9.27 -23.87 7.27
CA ALA A 201 9.36 -24.12 5.83
C ALA A 201 10.81 -24.33 5.38
N GLN A 202 11.11 -25.49 4.79
CA GLN A 202 12.46 -25.83 4.31
C GLN A 202 12.90 -25.00 3.09
N ARG A 203 11.96 -24.52 2.27
CA ARG A 203 12.25 -23.69 1.09
C ARG A 203 11.27 -22.53 1.01
N THR A 204 11.80 -21.32 0.95
CA THR A 204 10.99 -20.13 0.72
C THR A 204 10.98 -19.85 -0.77
N ARG A 205 9.81 -19.81 -1.40
CA ARG A 205 9.69 -19.32 -2.78
C ARG A 205 10.10 -17.84 -2.79
N VAL A 206 11.01 -17.48 -3.67
CA VAL A 206 11.47 -16.11 -3.83
C VAL A 206 11.03 -15.60 -5.19
N ALA A 207 10.42 -14.42 -5.21
CA ALA A 207 10.07 -13.70 -6.41
C ALA A 207 10.98 -12.48 -6.58
N LEU A 208 11.39 -12.20 -7.81
CA LEU A 208 12.33 -11.12 -8.13
C LEU A 208 11.58 -9.95 -8.77
N PHE A 209 11.72 -8.75 -8.21
CA PHE A 209 11.00 -7.55 -8.67
C PHE A 209 11.97 -6.39 -8.93
N PRO A 210 12.18 -5.97 -10.18
CA PRO A 210 12.92 -4.73 -10.48
C PRO A 210 12.24 -3.53 -9.82
N THR A 211 13.03 -2.57 -9.31
CA THR A 211 12.46 -1.41 -8.62
C THR A 211 13.34 -0.18 -8.53
N HIS A 212 12.72 0.96 -8.24
CA HIS A 212 13.36 2.26 -8.03
C HIS A 212 13.45 2.55 -6.53
N HIS A 213 14.67 2.67 -6.00
CA HIS A 213 14.90 2.92 -4.58
C HIS A 213 14.27 4.23 -4.07
N ILE A 214 14.10 5.23 -4.94
CA ILE A 214 13.56 6.55 -4.61
C ILE A 214 12.08 6.44 -4.24
N VAL A 215 11.33 5.56 -4.92
CA VAL A 215 9.91 5.30 -4.62
C VAL A 215 9.78 4.72 -3.22
N TRP A 216 10.62 3.74 -2.87
CA TRP A 216 10.58 3.13 -1.53
C TRP A 216 11.11 4.05 -0.44
N ALA A 217 12.20 4.77 -0.69
CA ALA A 217 12.77 5.72 0.27
C ALA A 217 11.79 6.84 0.61
N ALA A 218 10.98 7.29 -0.36
CA ALA A 218 9.98 8.33 -0.18
C ALA A 218 8.62 7.81 0.33
N ASN A 219 8.38 6.50 0.41
CA ASN A 219 7.07 5.97 0.79
C ASN A 219 7.10 4.98 1.97
N SER A 220 8.26 4.41 2.33
CA SER A 220 8.37 3.40 3.38
C SER A 220 9.11 3.92 4.60
N ALA A 221 8.44 3.89 5.76
CA ALA A 221 9.06 4.24 7.03
C ALA A 221 9.97 3.12 7.56
N THR A 222 9.67 1.85 7.28
CA THR A 222 10.36 0.69 7.87
C THR A 222 11.49 0.13 7.02
N LEU A 223 11.43 0.24 5.69
CA LEU A 223 12.47 -0.29 4.81
C LEU A 223 13.82 0.41 5.08
N PRO A 224 14.92 -0.31 5.32
CA PRO A 224 16.23 0.30 5.53
C PRO A 224 16.70 1.07 4.28
N ALA A 225 17.71 1.92 4.45
CA ALA A 225 18.36 2.55 3.32
C ALA A 225 18.96 1.47 2.41
N LEU A 226 18.62 1.53 1.12
CA LEU A 226 19.11 0.58 0.13
C LEU A 226 20.56 0.93 -0.26
N PRO A 227 21.37 -0.07 -0.65
CA PRO A 227 22.74 0.18 -1.10
C PRO A 227 22.76 1.13 -2.30
N ARG A 228 23.89 1.83 -2.49
CA ARG A 228 24.04 2.70 -3.67
C ARG A 228 24.19 1.83 -4.92
N SER A 229 23.33 2.07 -5.91
CA SER A 229 23.42 1.44 -7.23
C SER A 229 24.18 2.36 -8.18
N ARG A 230 25.39 1.95 -8.61
CA ARG A 230 26.14 2.60 -9.69
C ARG A 230 25.78 1.86 -10.97
N ARG A 231 24.95 2.48 -11.82
CA ARG A 231 24.50 1.87 -13.07
C ARG A 231 24.78 2.78 -14.26
N PRO A 232 25.31 2.24 -15.38
CA PRO A 232 25.29 2.96 -16.63
C PRO A 232 23.82 3.16 -17.05
N VAL A 233 23.52 4.32 -17.64
CA VAL A 233 22.19 4.59 -18.20
C VAL A 233 22.13 3.87 -19.56
N PRO A 234 21.19 2.93 -19.76
CA PRO A 234 20.98 2.31 -21.06
C PRO A 234 20.74 3.36 -22.14
N THR A 235 21.53 3.31 -23.20
CA THR A 235 21.32 4.12 -24.40
C THR A 235 20.41 3.42 -25.40
N GLU A 236 20.37 2.09 -25.37
CA GLU A 236 19.65 1.26 -26.33
C GLU A 236 18.64 0.33 -25.63
N VAL A 237 17.53 0.05 -26.32
CA VAL A 237 16.53 -0.92 -25.87
C VAL A 237 17.14 -2.33 -25.88
N GLY A 238 16.84 -3.12 -24.85
CA GLY A 238 17.39 -4.47 -24.69
C GLY A 238 18.79 -4.52 -24.09
N THR A 239 19.35 -3.36 -23.70
CA THR A 239 20.61 -3.32 -22.94
C THR A 239 20.48 -4.09 -21.64
N GLU A 240 21.49 -4.90 -21.33
CA GLU A 240 21.61 -5.61 -20.07
C GLU A 240 22.35 -4.73 -19.04
N ILE A 241 21.77 -4.56 -17.86
CA ILE A 241 22.39 -3.86 -16.73
C ILE A 241 22.44 -4.77 -15.52
N VAL A 242 23.49 -4.63 -14.70
CA VAL A 242 23.67 -5.46 -13.50
C VAL A 242 23.17 -4.72 -12.27
N LEU A 243 22.07 -5.18 -11.68
CA LEU A 243 21.43 -4.56 -10.52
C LEU A 243 21.73 -5.31 -9.22
N PRO A 244 21.93 -4.60 -8.10
CA PRO A 244 21.99 -5.22 -6.78
C PRO A 244 20.65 -5.86 -6.40
N VAL A 245 20.71 -7.08 -5.84
CA VAL A 245 19.57 -7.79 -5.29
C VAL A 245 19.45 -7.48 -3.80
N VAL A 246 18.26 -7.04 -3.38
CA VAL A 246 17.95 -6.73 -1.98
C VAL A 246 16.93 -7.74 -1.48
N PRO A 247 17.27 -8.57 -0.47
CA PRO A 247 16.30 -9.45 0.15
C PRO A 247 15.30 -8.62 0.97
N VAL A 248 14.01 -8.76 0.65
CA VAL A 248 12.94 -8.02 1.33
C VAL A 248 11.89 -9.01 1.80
N ARG A 249 11.73 -9.09 3.12
CA ARG A 249 10.65 -9.85 3.74
C ARG A 249 9.35 -9.10 3.54
N VAL A 250 8.34 -9.78 3.03
CA VAL A 250 6.98 -9.26 2.92
C VAL A 250 6.03 -10.10 3.75
N ALA A 251 4.86 -9.54 4.04
CA ALA A 251 3.84 -10.24 4.80
C ALA A 251 3.01 -11.15 3.89
N ASP A 252 2.74 -10.72 2.66
CA ASP A 252 2.06 -11.52 1.64
C ASP A 252 2.69 -11.31 0.25
N PRO A 253 3.46 -12.26 -0.28
CA PRO A 253 4.10 -12.11 -1.60
C PRO A 253 3.12 -12.00 -2.76
N SER A 254 1.95 -12.64 -2.66
CA SER A 254 1.01 -12.73 -3.78
C SER A 254 0.40 -11.36 -4.15
N THR A 255 0.22 -10.50 -3.16
CA THR A 255 -0.31 -9.13 -3.33
C THR A 255 0.77 -8.06 -3.41
N PHE A 256 2.05 -8.42 -3.27
CA PHE A 256 3.15 -7.46 -3.26
C PHE A 256 3.21 -6.62 -4.54
N GLN A 257 2.93 -7.22 -5.70
CA GLN A 257 2.95 -6.50 -6.97
C GLN A 257 1.89 -5.40 -7.01
N SER A 258 0.63 -5.70 -6.67
CA SER A 258 -0.46 -4.72 -6.61
C SER A 258 -0.15 -3.59 -5.63
N PHE A 259 0.38 -3.93 -4.45
CA PHE A 259 0.85 -2.95 -3.47
C PHE A 259 1.96 -2.06 -4.03
N SER A 260 2.96 -2.64 -4.68
CA SER A 260 4.08 -1.89 -5.25
C SER A 260 3.62 -0.95 -6.35
N HIS A 261 2.74 -1.39 -7.26
CA HIS A 261 2.20 -0.57 -8.34
C HIS A 261 1.51 0.68 -7.79
N TYR A 262 0.70 0.53 -6.73
CA TYR A 262 0.09 1.68 -6.07
C TYR A 262 1.11 2.69 -5.55
N LEU A 263 2.25 2.26 -5.01
CA LEU A 263 3.29 3.19 -4.55
C LEU A 263 3.92 4.03 -5.67
N TYR A 264 3.90 3.52 -6.92
CA TYR A 264 4.36 4.26 -8.08
C TYR A 264 3.32 5.27 -8.55
N ASP A 265 2.11 4.82 -8.84
CA ASP A 265 1.10 5.64 -9.53
C ASP A 265 0.16 6.41 -8.58
N LYS A 266 0.07 6.00 -7.31
CA LYS A 266 -0.88 6.52 -6.31
C LYS A 266 -2.35 6.49 -6.76
N ARG A 267 -2.67 5.63 -7.74
CA ARG A 267 -4.00 5.54 -8.36
C ARG A 267 -4.90 4.57 -7.60
N MET A 268 -5.82 5.14 -6.83
CA MET A 268 -6.79 4.39 -6.04
C MET A 268 -7.72 3.57 -6.92
N ASP A 269 -8.16 4.12 -8.05
CA ASP A 269 -9.03 3.48 -9.02
C ASP A 269 -8.40 2.19 -9.59
N LEU A 270 -7.12 2.24 -9.96
CA LEU A 270 -6.39 1.06 -10.43
C LEU A 270 -6.12 0.05 -9.31
N LEU A 271 -5.99 0.50 -8.06
CA LEU A 271 -5.87 -0.41 -6.92
C LEU A 271 -7.19 -1.12 -6.65
N LEU A 272 -8.30 -0.39 -6.60
CA LEU A 272 -9.65 -0.95 -6.42
C LEU A 272 -9.98 -1.96 -7.51
N ALA A 273 -9.71 -1.64 -8.78
CA ALA A 273 -9.93 -2.56 -9.90
C ALA A 273 -9.11 -3.86 -9.80
N ARG A 274 -8.01 -3.89 -9.04
CA ARG A 274 -7.22 -5.11 -8.77
C ARG A 274 -7.69 -5.88 -7.54
N LEU A 275 -8.34 -5.19 -6.60
CA LEU A 275 -8.80 -5.75 -5.33
C LEU A 275 -10.22 -6.30 -5.43
N LEU A 276 -11.07 -5.71 -6.27
CA LEU A 276 -12.48 -6.08 -6.42
C LEU A 276 -12.67 -7.06 -7.60
N PRO A 277 -13.73 -7.89 -7.58
CA PRO A 277 -14.05 -8.80 -8.69
C PRO A 277 -14.51 -8.07 -9.95
N LEU A 278 -15.19 -6.93 -9.75
CA LEU A 278 -15.69 -6.05 -10.80
C LEU A 278 -15.04 -4.68 -10.67
N ALA A 279 -14.89 -3.97 -11.80
CA ALA A 279 -14.42 -2.60 -11.79
C ALA A 279 -15.44 -1.71 -11.05
N PRO A 280 -15.00 -0.87 -10.10
CA PRO A 280 -15.91 -0.01 -9.35
C PRO A 280 -16.58 1.01 -10.27
N ALA A 281 -17.86 1.29 -10.03
CA ALA A 281 -18.53 2.42 -10.67
C ALA A 281 -17.97 3.76 -10.18
N ASP A 282 -18.01 4.80 -11.01
CA ASP A 282 -17.47 6.15 -10.71
C ASP A 282 -18.10 6.83 -9.47
N ASN A 283 -19.23 6.31 -8.99
CA ASN A 283 -20.01 6.85 -7.87
C ASN A 283 -19.95 5.98 -6.60
N LEU A 284 -19.06 5.00 -6.54
CA LEU A 284 -18.96 4.09 -5.40
C LEU A 284 -18.65 4.82 -4.08
N ASP A 285 -18.04 6.00 -4.13
CA ASP A 285 -17.73 6.85 -2.98
C ASP A 285 -18.87 7.77 -2.53
N ARG A 286 -20.05 7.74 -3.19
CA ARG A 286 -21.15 8.68 -2.96
C ARG A 286 -22.07 8.33 -1.80
N GLY A 287 -21.92 7.16 -1.17
CA GLY A 287 -22.69 6.79 0.01
C GLY A 287 -22.87 5.28 0.17
N GLU A 288 -23.45 4.91 1.30
CA GLU A 288 -23.68 3.52 1.70
C GLU A 288 -24.61 2.76 0.73
N ASP A 289 -25.63 3.43 0.20
CA ASP A 289 -26.53 2.84 -0.81
C ASP A 289 -25.76 2.40 -2.07
N ALA A 290 -24.77 3.18 -2.51
CA ALA A 290 -23.96 2.86 -3.68
C ALA A 290 -23.05 1.64 -3.43
N ILE A 291 -22.46 1.57 -2.24
CA ILE A 291 -21.65 0.43 -1.78
C ILE A 291 -22.53 -0.83 -1.76
N THR A 292 -23.72 -0.74 -1.16
CA THR A 292 -24.65 -1.85 -1.01
C THR A 292 -25.16 -2.36 -2.35
N ALA A 293 -25.58 -1.47 -3.25
CA ALA A 293 -26.01 -1.83 -4.59
C ALA A 293 -24.89 -2.50 -5.40
N PHE A 294 -23.65 -2.00 -5.31
CA PHE A 294 -22.51 -2.59 -5.99
C PHE A 294 -22.12 -3.94 -5.38
N ALA A 295 -22.15 -4.08 -4.07
CA ALA A 295 -21.92 -5.34 -3.37
C ALA A 295 -22.95 -6.42 -3.76
N MET A 296 -24.22 -6.05 -3.89
CA MET A 296 -25.29 -6.94 -4.36
C MET A 296 -25.07 -7.40 -5.81
N ALA A 297 -24.58 -6.51 -6.68
CA ALA A 297 -24.21 -6.89 -8.04
C ALA A 297 -23.06 -7.91 -8.05
N ILE A 298 -22.02 -7.70 -7.23
CA ILE A 298 -20.91 -8.65 -7.11
C ILE A 298 -21.39 -10.00 -6.57
N SER A 299 -22.26 -10.03 -5.54
CA SER A 299 -22.72 -11.29 -4.94
C SER A 299 -23.55 -12.14 -5.89
N HIS A 300 -24.20 -11.53 -6.88
CA HIS A 300 -24.92 -12.26 -7.93
C HIS A 300 -23.95 -12.99 -8.88
N ASP A 301 -22.81 -12.38 -9.17
CA ASP A 301 -21.87 -12.87 -10.19
C ASP A 301 -20.69 -13.67 -9.60
N CYS A 302 -20.48 -13.60 -8.28
CA CYS A 302 -19.35 -14.22 -7.59
C CYS A 302 -19.82 -15.19 -6.49
N SER A 303 -19.21 -16.37 -6.45
CA SER A 303 -19.39 -17.29 -5.32
C SER A 303 -18.77 -16.74 -4.04
N ALA A 304 -19.24 -17.20 -2.88
CA ALA A 304 -18.64 -16.86 -1.59
C ALA A 304 -17.14 -17.20 -1.53
N GLN A 305 -16.72 -18.31 -2.15
CA GLN A 305 -15.31 -18.68 -2.25
C GLN A 305 -14.49 -17.65 -3.04
N ALA A 306 -14.98 -17.18 -4.19
CA ALA A 306 -14.30 -16.15 -4.96
C ALA A 306 -14.18 -14.85 -4.16
N LEU A 307 -15.25 -14.46 -3.44
CA LEU A 307 -15.23 -13.30 -2.55
C LEU A 307 -14.18 -13.43 -1.44
N LEU A 308 -14.06 -14.61 -0.82
CA LEU A 308 -13.01 -14.89 0.17
C LEU A 308 -11.60 -14.72 -0.40
N GLU A 309 -11.35 -15.13 -1.65
CA GLU A 309 -10.05 -14.88 -2.30
C GLU A 309 -9.76 -13.38 -2.45
N HIS A 310 -10.76 -12.58 -2.81
CA HIS A 310 -10.62 -11.13 -2.91
C HIS A 310 -10.41 -10.47 -1.53
N ILE A 311 -11.11 -10.93 -0.49
CA ILE A 311 -10.88 -10.51 0.90
C ILE A 311 -9.44 -10.80 1.32
N HIS A 312 -8.91 -11.99 0.97
CA HIS A 312 -7.52 -12.34 1.22
C HIS A 312 -6.54 -11.41 0.48
N ARG A 313 -6.85 -10.99 -0.75
CA ARG A 313 -6.03 -10.01 -1.49
C ARG A 313 -6.00 -8.65 -0.79
N VAL A 314 -7.15 -8.12 -0.35
CA VAL A 314 -7.21 -6.85 0.39
C VAL A 314 -6.39 -6.95 1.67
N ARG A 315 -6.56 -8.05 2.43
CA ARG A 315 -5.78 -8.32 3.65
C ARG A 315 -4.27 -8.40 3.35
N GLY A 316 -3.86 -9.03 2.26
CA GLY A 316 -2.46 -9.12 1.85
C GLY A 316 -1.84 -7.74 1.57
N VAL A 317 -2.55 -6.87 0.85
CA VAL A 317 -2.10 -5.48 0.61
C VAL A 317 -2.04 -4.69 1.92
N TRP A 318 -3.04 -4.83 2.80
CA TRP A 318 -3.05 -4.21 4.13
C TRP A 318 -1.84 -4.64 4.97
N LEU A 319 -1.55 -5.95 5.02
CA LEU A 319 -0.40 -6.53 5.73
C LEU A 319 0.93 -6.00 5.18
N ASN A 320 1.08 -5.94 3.86
CA ASN A 320 2.27 -5.40 3.21
C ASN A 320 2.42 -3.90 3.52
N ALA A 321 1.37 -3.09 3.37
CA ALA A 321 1.40 -1.67 3.70
C ALA A 321 1.85 -1.43 5.16
N GLY A 322 1.34 -2.24 6.10
CA GLY A 322 1.77 -2.23 7.49
C GLY A 322 3.24 -2.61 7.69
N ALA A 323 3.70 -3.68 7.04
CA ALA A 323 5.08 -4.14 7.13
C ALA A 323 6.08 -3.11 6.58
N PHE A 324 5.72 -2.38 5.52
CA PHE A 324 6.51 -1.30 4.95
C PHE A 324 6.31 0.06 5.66
N GLY A 325 5.40 0.14 6.64
CA GLY A 325 5.06 1.36 7.35
C GLY A 325 4.65 2.49 6.40
N VAL A 326 3.81 2.17 5.42
CA VAL A 326 3.29 3.14 4.46
C VAL A 326 2.17 3.95 5.11
N TYR A 327 2.26 5.27 4.98
CA TYR A 327 1.27 6.20 5.48
C TYR A 327 0.74 7.04 4.33
N ASP A 328 -0.26 6.50 3.63
CA ASP A 328 -0.85 7.11 2.46
C ASP A 328 -2.37 7.04 2.55
N VAL A 329 -3.02 8.20 2.52
CA VAL A 329 -4.48 8.31 2.69
C VAL A 329 -5.21 7.58 1.58
N GLY A 330 -4.75 7.70 0.33
CA GLY A 330 -5.41 7.07 -0.80
C GLY A 330 -5.36 5.55 -0.73
N LEU A 331 -4.21 4.99 -0.33
CA LEU A 331 -4.04 3.55 -0.13
C LEU A 331 -5.05 3.04 0.90
N TRP A 332 -5.07 3.70 2.05
CA TRP A 332 -5.86 3.31 3.20
C TRP A 332 -7.36 3.47 2.94
N THR A 333 -7.78 4.51 2.22
CA THR A 333 -9.17 4.69 1.77
C THR A 333 -9.58 3.64 0.75
N ALA A 334 -8.72 3.30 -0.22
CA ALA A 334 -9.03 2.24 -1.19
C ALA A 334 -9.16 0.87 -0.52
N LEU A 335 -8.33 0.58 0.49
CA LEU A 335 -8.42 -0.67 1.25
C LEU A 335 -9.70 -0.75 2.08
N ASP A 336 -10.12 0.34 2.73
CA ASP A 336 -11.37 0.36 3.51
C ASP A 336 -12.58 0.16 2.60
N LEU A 337 -12.64 0.89 1.48
CA LEU A 337 -13.74 0.78 0.53
C LEU A 337 -13.83 -0.63 -0.07
N ALA A 338 -12.69 -1.21 -0.46
CA ALA A 338 -12.67 -2.58 -0.98
C ALA A 338 -13.08 -3.59 0.09
N TRP A 339 -12.63 -3.40 1.34
CA TRP A 339 -12.99 -4.27 2.46
C TRP A 339 -14.49 -4.24 2.73
N GLU A 340 -15.07 -3.03 2.82
CA GLU A 340 -16.49 -2.82 3.07
C GLU A 340 -17.36 -3.45 1.98
N VAL A 341 -17.09 -3.13 0.71
CA VAL A 341 -17.81 -3.72 -0.44
C VAL A 341 -17.76 -5.26 -0.40
N LEU A 342 -16.59 -5.84 -0.15
CA LEU A 342 -16.42 -7.29 -0.13
C LEU A 342 -17.14 -7.96 1.04
N LEU A 343 -17.16 -7.34 2.22
CA LEU A 343 -17.92 -7.86 3.35
C LEU A 343 -19.42 -7.82 3.06
N HIS A 344 -19.95 -6.73 2.50
CA HIS A 344 -21.36 -6.66 2.08
C HIS A 344 -21.69 -7.71 1.03
N ALA A 345 -20.83 -7.88 0.02
CA ALA A 345 -21.03 -8.86 -1.03
C ALA A 345 -21.01 -10.28 -0.46
N LEU A 346 -20.12 -10.57 0.49
CA LEU A 346 -20.07 -11.87 1.15
C LEU A 346 -21.35 -12.12 1.97
N GLY A 347 -21.82 -11.12 2.71
CA GLY A 347 -23.08 -11.20 3.44
C GLY A 347 -24.27 -11.51 2.55
N PHE A 348 -24.39 -10.85 1.39
CA PHE A 348 -25.42 -11.18 0.41
C PHE A 348 -25.26 -12.59 -0.18
N ALA A 349 -24.02 -13.02 -0.48
CA ALA A 349 -23.76 -14.35 -1.02
C ALA A 349 -24.01 -15.50 -0.03
N THR A 350 -24.08 -15.20 1.28
CA THR A 350 -24.34 -16.18 2.35
C THR A 350 -25.70 -15.99 3.03
N ASP A 351 -26.59 -15.15 2.48
CA ASP A 351 -27.88 -14.79 3.09
C ASP A 351 -27.75 -14.28 4.54
N GLN A 352 -26.68 -13.54 4.83
CA GLN A 352 -26.37 -12.92 6.12
C GLN A 352 -25.99 -11.43 5.92
N PRO A 353 -26.95 -10.53 5.65
CA PRO A 353 -26.67 -9.12 5.41
C PRO A 353 -26.08 -8.42 6.64
N LEU A 354 -25.05 -7.59 6.44
CA LEU A 354 -24.37 -6.90 7.56
C LEU A 354 -25.28 -5.96 8.37
N ALA A 355 -26.27 -5.31 7.74
CA ALA A 355 -27.16 -4.38 8.43
C ALA A 355 -27.97 -5.07 9.55
N GLU A 356 -28.35 -6.34 9.33
CA GLU A 356 -29.04 -7.15 10.34
C GLU A 356 -28.10 -7.55 11.48
N MET A 357 -26.80 -7.67 11.20
CA MET A 357 -25.79 -7.98 12.20
C MET A 357 -25.47 -6.78 13.10
N GLU A 358 -25.51 -5.57 12.57
CA GLU A 358 -25.25 -4.35 13.34
C GLU A 358 -26.38 -4.02 14.33
N SER A 359 -27.65 -4.22 13.95
CA SER A 359 -28.79 -3.97 14.85
C SER A 359 -28.82 -4.91 16.07
N SER A 360 -28.28 -6.12 15.93
CA SER A 360 -28.24 -7.10 17.01
C SER A 360 -27.30 -6.72 18.17
N TYR A 361 -26.30 -5.87 17.91
CA TYR A 361 -25.35 -5.42 18.93
C TYR A 361 -25.88 -4.23 19.74
N GLU A 362 -26.59 -3.29 19.11
CA GLU A 362 -27.09 -2.09 19.80
C GLU A 362 -28.11 -2.41 20.91
N MET A 363 -28.89 -3.49 20.78
CA MET A 363 -29.85 -3.87 21.82
C MET A 363 -29.21 -4.51 23.07
N SER A 364 -27.95 -4.96 23.00
CA SER A 364 -27.33 -5.69 24.12
C SER A 364 -26.65 -4.79 25.16
N ASP A 365 -26.40 -3.52 24.83
CA ASP A 365 -25.70 -2.58 25.71
C ASP A 365 -26.64 -1.67 26.53
N GLU A 366 -27.93 -1.59 26.19
CA GLU A 366 -28.89 -0.73 26.93
C GLU A 366 -29.53 -1.37 28.17
N GLU A 367 -29.41 -2.70 28.37
CA GLU A 367 -30.12 -3.39 29.47
C GLU A 367 -29.33 -3.46 30.81
N GLY A 368 -28.14 -2.86 30.90
CA GLY A 368 -27.16 -3.24 31.93
C GLY A 368 -26.66 -2.17 32.90
N VAL A 369 -27.14 -0.92 32.88
CA VAL A 369 -26.58 0.13 33.75
C VAL A 369 -27.69 1.03 34.33
N ASN A 370 -28.51 0.45 35.22
CA ASN A 370 -29.16 1.22 36.27
C ASN A 370 -28.07 1.57 37.30
N LEU A 371 -27.26 2.59 36.99
CA LEU A 371 -26.40 3.22 37.98
C LEU A 371 -27.32 4.01 38.90
N ASP A 372 -27.69 3.39 40.02
CA ASP A 372 -28.10 4.10 41.22
C ASP A 372 -27.01 5.14 41.51
N TYR A 373 -27.30 6.38 41.13
CA TYR A 373 -26.48 7.55 41.37
C TYR A 373 -26.63 7.90 42.85
N ASP A 374 -26.00 7.11 43.72
CA ASP A 374 -25.93 7.40 45.13
C ASP A 374 -25.08 8.66 45.30
N SER A 375 -25.79 9.74 45.60
CA SER A 375 -25.24 11.08 45.76
C SER A 375 -24.62 11.18 47.14
N ASP A 376 -23.34 10.85 47.27
CA ASP A 376 -22.58 11.17 48.47
C ASP A 376 -21.50 12.21 48.17
N ASP A 377 -21.75 13.38 48.75
CA ASP A 377 -21.07 14.65 48.61
C ASP A 377 -19.94 14.69 49.65
N SER A 378 -18.68 14.61 49.19
CA SER A 378 -17.51 14.90 50.04
C SER A 378 -16.29 15.22 49.18
N GLN A 379 -16.14 16.50 48.82
CA GLN A 379 -14.88 17.05 48.32
C GLN A 379 -13.87 17.25 49.46
N PRO A 380 -12.60 16.80 49.30
CA PRO A 380 -11.48 17.40 50.02
C PRO A 380 -10.75 18.44 49.17
N SER A 381 -10.49 19.59 49.77
CA SER A 381 -9.78 20.73 49.19
C SER A 381 -8.32 20.42 48.83
N PRO A 382 -7.75 20.97 47.75
CA PRO A 382 -6.34 20.80 47.43
C PRO A 382 -5.48 21.78 48.24
N GLN A 383 -4.59 21.24 49.08
CA GLN A 383 -3.50 22.00 49.71
C GLN A 383 -2.40 22.31 48.69
N SER A 384 -2.10 23.60 48.59
CA SER A 384 -0.99 24.18 47.85
C SER A 384 0.35 23.80 48.48
N THR A 385 1.11 22.93 47.82
CA THR A 385 2.53 22.74 48.16
C THR A 385 3.40 23.44 47.13
N GLN A 386 3.83 24.67 47.46
CA GLN A 386 4.94 25.33 46.79
C GLN A 386 6.24 24.58 47.14
N GLN A 387 6.86 23.95 46.15
CA GLN A 387 8.27 23.53 46.25
C GLN A 387 9.09 24.29 45.22
N SER A 388 10.03 25.07 45.73
CA SER A 388 11.03 25.82 44.97
C SER A 388 12.03 24.87 44.29
N PRO A 389 12.54 25.20 43.10
CA PRO A 389 13.57 24.40 42.43
C PRO A 389 14.96 24.63 43.07
N PRO A 390 15.81 23.58 43.16
CA PRO A 390 17.19 23.73 43.61
C PRO A 390 18.08 24.36 42.54
N SER A 391 19.00 25.22 42.99
CA SER A 391 20.00 25.89 42.17
C SER A 391 21.03 24.92 41.55
N PRO A 392 21.58 25.22 40.35
CA PRO A 392 22.60 24.40 39.72
C PRO A 392 23.98 24.57 40.38
N PRO A 393 24.82 23.52 40.41
CA PRO A 393 26.18 23.61 40.93
C PRO A 393 27.11 24.33 39.96
N VAL A 394 27.91 25.23 40.53
CA VAL A 394 29.03 25.93 39.89
C VAL A 394 30.18 24.94 39.69
N SER A 395 30.52 24.63 38.44
CA SER A 395 31.72 23.86 38.10
C SER A 395 32.84 24.79 37.66
N SER A 396 33.83 24.93 38.53
CA SER A 396 35.11 25.60 38.31
C SER A 396 36.07 24.73 37.50
N SER A 397 36.66 25.35 36.48
CA SER A 397 37.97 25.14 35.85
C SER A 397 38.93 24.10 36.46
N SER A 398 39.49 23.23 35.61
CA SER A 398 40.93 22.92 35.67
C SER A 398 41.50 22.48 34.31
N THR A 399 42.52 23.22 33.93
CA THR A 399 43.51 23.05 32.87
C THR A 399 44.35 21.79 33.06
N SER A 400 44.67 21.07 31.98
CA SER A 400 45.94 20.34 31.85
C SER A 400 46.24 19.99 30.40
N MET A 401 47.16 20.74 29.81
CA MET A 401 48.00 20.31 28.68
C MET A 401 48.96 19.22 29.15
N SER A 402 49.24 18.24 28.31
CA SER A 402 50.57 17.62 28.16
C SER A 402 50.64 16.79 26.88
N LEU A 403 51.57 17.23 26.02
CA LEU A 403 52.42 16.55 25.02
C LEU A 403 51.85 15.39 24.19
#